data_AF-A0A5Y8X4B3-F1
#
_entry.id   AF-A0A5Y8X4B3-F1
#
_cell.length_a   1.000
_cell.length_b   1.000
_cell.length_c   1.000
_cell.angle_alpha   90.00
_cell.angle_beta   90.00
_cell.angle_gamma   90.00
#
_symmetry.space_group_name_H-M   'P 1'
#
loop_
_entity.id
_entity.type
_entity.pdbx_description
1 polymer ?
#
loop_
_entity_poly.entity_id
_entity_poly.type
_entity_poly.pdbx_seq_one_letter_code
_entity_poly.pdbx_strand_id
1 'polypeptide(L)'
;MNQTFEIDSCDDVELNIKRTSKLEYRISYDDEKEIKAIVFIIGGYGANANIYFLDSYRNYIAKNFDVVAVHVFYHCFCQRRSDVEKYSAYKYFQEEDIENIKNLLNQFHFSYGEINNDNALFLANSLVKHVENLKMQNKLDHNFKL
;
A
#
# COMPACT_ATOMS: atom_id res chain seq x y z
N MET A 1 19.69 8.82 19.32
CA MET A 1 19.17 7.44 19.33
C MET A 1 17.94 7.27 18.42
N ASN A 2 17.69 6.06 17.91
CA ASN A 2 16.50 5.68 17.13
C ASN A 2 15.86 4.42 17.73
N GLN A 3 14.54 4.42 17.94
CA GLN A 3 13.83 3.29 18.53
C GLN A 3 12.48 3.07 17.84
N THR A 4 12.04 1.81 17.79
CA THR A 4 10.75 1.38 17.23
C THR A 4 9.95 0.68 18.31
N PHE A 5 8.65 0.97 18.35
CA PHE A 5 7.72 0.44 19.32
C PHE A 5 6.42 0.00 18.66
N GLU A 6 5.72 -0.91 19.32
CA GLU A 6 4.41 -1.40 18.94
C GLU A 6 3.49 -1.36 20.16
N ILE A 7 2.27 -0.82 20.00
CA ILE A 7 1.26 -0.74 21.06
C ILE A 7 -0.08 -1.30 20.58
N ASP A 8 -0.93 -1.69 21.52
CA ASP A 8 -2.34 -1.95 21.21
C ASP A 8 -3.02 -0.65 20.76
N SER A 9 -3.84 -0.76 19.72
CA SER A 9 -4.65 0.34 19.23
C SER A 9 -6.05 0.30 19.83
N CYS A 10 -6.73 1.44 19.81
CA CYS A 10 -8.18 1.48 19.98
C CYS A 10 -8.92 0.88 18.79
N ASP A 11 -10.11 0.35 19.06
CA ASP A 11 -11.09 -0.07 18.06
C ASP A 11 -11.59 1.14 17.27
N ASP A 12 -11.93 0.90 16.00
CA ASP A 12 -12.53 1.90 15.13
C ASP A 12 -14.05 1.89 15.34
N VAL A 13 -14.53 2.85 16.13
CA VAL A 13 -15.95 2.94 16.51
C VAL A 13 -16.81 3.34 15.31
N GLU A 14 -16.31 4.22 14.43
CA GLU A 14 -17.07 4.71 13.27
C GLU A 14 -17.31 3.59 12.25
N LEU A 15 -16.29 2.76 12.03
CA LEU A 15 -16.38 1.64 11.07
C LEU A 15 -16.83 0.33 11.73
N ASN A 16 -17.03 0.29 13.05
CA ASN A 16 -17.31 -0.90 13.84
C ASN A 16 -16.24 -2.01 13.62
N ILE A 17 -14.97 -1.62 13.51
CA ILE A 17 -13.84 -2.53 13.28
C ILE A 17 -13.06 -2.71 14.58
N LYS A 18 -12.98 -3.95 15.06
CA LYS A 18 -12.05 -4.30 16.13
C LYS A 18 -10.62 -4.34 15.61
N ARG A 19 -9.70 -3.62 16.28
CA ARG A 19 -8.30 -3.58 15.86
C ARG A 19 -7.51 -4.67 16.58
N THR A 20 -7.01 -5.62 15.81
CA THR A 20 -6.15 -6.71 16.32
C THR A 20 -4.68 -6.49 15.98
N SER A 21 -4.38 -5.64 15.00
CA SER A 21 -3.00 -5.27 14.65
C SER A 21 -2.44 -4.25 15.63
N LYS A 22 -1.16 -4.41 15.98
CA LYS A 22 -0.43 -3.43 16.76
C LYS A 22 -0.17 -2.17 15.93
N LEU A 23 -0.17 -1.02 16.59
CA LEU A 23 0.21 0.26 16.02
C LEU A 23 1.72 0.46 16.18
N GLU A 24 2.44 0.55 15.05
CA GLU A 24 3.86 0.87 15.05
C GLU A 24 4.07 2.39 15.17
N TYR A 25 5.00 2.79 16.03
CA TYR A 25 5.55 4.14 16.01
C TYR A 25 7.06 4.08 16.25
N ARG A 26 7.74 5.11 15.75
CA ARG A 26 9.19 5.23 15.86
C ARG A 26 9.55 6.56 16.45
N ILE A 27 10.59 6.58 17.27
CA ILE A 27 11.10 7.81 17.87
C ILE A 27 12.56 8.02 17.51
N SER A 28 12.93 9.29 17.43
CA SER A 28 14.32 9.74 17.42
C SER A 28 14.47 10.86 18.43
N TYR A 29 15.58 10.84 19.16
CA TYR A 29 15.96 11.89 20.09
C TYR A 29 17.48 11.91 20.24
N ASP A 30 18.02 12.99 20.77
CA ASP A 30 19.44 13.12 21.11
C ASP A 30 19.57 13.02 22.63
N ASP A 31 20.22 11.96 23.12
CA ASP A 31 20.38 11.67 24.53
C ASP A 31 21.43 12.55 25.23
N GLU A 32 22.20 13.33 24.47
CA GLU A 32 23.09 14.36 25.00
C GLU A 32 22.34 15.69 25.30
N LYS A 33 21.09 15.83 24.85
CA LYS A 33 20.30 17.06 24.98
C LYS A 33 19.21 16.93 26.04
N GLU A 34 18.96 18.03 26.74
CA GLU A 34 17.76 18.14 27.59
C GLU A 34 16.52 18.27 26.72
N ILE A 35 15.65 17.26 26.75
CA ILE A 35 14.42 17.23 25.95
C ILE A 35 13.42 18.27 26.46
N LYS A 36 12.98 19.16 25.56
CA LYS A 36 12.04 20.26 25.83
C LYS A 36 10.63 20.00 25.32
N ALA A 37 10.46 19.13 24.33
CA ALA A 37 9.16 18.80 23.76
C ALA A 37 9.13 17.42 23.08
N ILE A 38 7.92 16.95 22.79
CA ILE A 38 7.65 15.80 21.94
C ILE A 38 6.93 16.30 20.69
N VAL A 39 7.43 15.93 19.52
CA VAL A 39 6.91 16.36 18.22
C VAL A 39 6.38 15.15 17.47
N PHE A 40 5.08 15.13 17.18
CA PHE A 40 4.45 14.10 16.37
C PHE A 40 4.44 14.52 14.89
N ILE A 41 5.00 13.66 14.05
CA ILE A 41 5.03 13.81 12.59
C ILE A 41 4.01 12.85 12.02
N ILE A 42 2.93 13.40 11.45
CA ILE A 42 1.86 12.64 10.80
C ILE A 42 2.01 12.80 9.29
N GLY A 43 2.36 11.71 8.62
CA GLY A 43 2.45 11.69 7.16
C GLY A 43 1.10 11.96 6.51
N GLY A 44 1.10 12.68 5.39
CA GLY A 44 -0.08 12.85 4.55
C GLY A 44 -0.41 11.59 3.73
N TYR A 45 -1.46 11.68 2.92
CA TYR A 45 -1.90 10.60 2.03
C TYR A 45 -0.76 10.13 1.11
N GLY A 46 -0.39 8.85 1.22
CA GLY A 46 0.66 8.24 0.39
C GLY A 46 2.09 8.47 0.88
N ALA A 47 2.28 9.00 2.09
CA ALA A 47 3.59 9.10 2.73
C ALA A 47 4.33 7.75 2.79
N ASN A 48 3.60 6.64 2.81
CA ASN A 48 4.13 5.29 2.82
C ASN A 48 4.89 4.88 1.53
N ALA A 49 4.80 5.67 0.46
CA ALA A 49 5.48 5.37 -0.80
C ALA A 49 7.01 5.27 -0.66
N ASN A 50 7.59 6.00 0.30
CA ASN A 50 9.01 5.93 0.61
C ASN A 50 9.21 6.11 2.12
N ILE A 51 9.54 5.02 2.80
CA ILE A 51 9.69 5.01 4.27
C ILE A 51 10.95 5.75 4.70
N TYR A 52 11.98 5.75 3.86
CA TYR A 52 13.23 6.45 4.15
C TYR A 52 13.03 7.94 4.39
N PHE A 53 12.16 8.62 3.64
CA PHE A 53 11.87 10.04 3.88
C PHE A 53 11.31 10.29 5.27
N LEU A 54 10.46 9.40 5.78
CA LEU A 54 9.85 9.53 7.10
C LEU A 54 10.87 9.35 8.21
N ASP A 55 11.74 8.34 8.08
CA ASP A 55 12.85 8.15 9.01
C ASP A 55 13.84 9.31 8.95
N SER A 56 14.16 9.81 7.75
CA SER A 56 15.09 10.92 7.54
C SER A 56 14.58 12.21 8.18
N TYR A 57 13.31 12.58 7.98
CA TYR A 57 12.73 13.78 8.61
C TYR A 57 12.66 13.66 10.13
N ARG A 58 12.28 12.49 10.67
CA ARG A 58 12.28 12.25 12.12
C ARG A 58 13.68 12.43 12.71
N ASN A 59 14.70 11.84 12.08
CA ASN A 59 16.09 11.96 12.49
C ASN A 59 16.59 13.41 12.39
N TYR A 60 16.23 14.11 11.32
CA TYR A 60 16.60 15.51 11.11
C TYR A 60 16.04 16.40 12.22
N ILE A 61 14.76 16.25 12.58
CA ILE A 61 14.14 17.05 13.63
C ILE A 61 14.82 16.78 14.99
N ALA A 62 14.99 15.51 15.35
CA ALA A 62 15.67 15.13 16.60
C ALA A 62 17.12 15.64 16.68
N LYS A 63 17.84 15.68 15.54
CA LYS A 63 19.21 16.19 15.49
C LYS A 63 19.29 17.71 15.66
N ASN A 64 18.32 18.46 15.13
CA ASN A 64 18.39 19.92 15.10
C ASN A 64 17.67 20.60 16.26
N PHE A 65 16.76 19.90 16.94
CA PHE A 65 15.96 20.46 18.02
C PHE A 65 16.02 19.58 19.27
N ASP A 66 15.83 20.19 20.43
CA ASP A 66 15.85 19.53 21.75
C ASP A 66 14.53 18.79 21.99
N VAL A 67 14.20 17.82 21.12
CA VAL A 67 12.89 17.16 21.10
C VAL A 67 13.00 15.66 20.88
N VAL A 68 11.98 14.95 21.34
CA VAL A 68 11.70 13.60 20.85
C VAL A 68 10.80 13.73 19.62
N ALA A 69 11.32 13.37 18.45
CA ALA A 69 10.54 13.31 17.23
C ALA A 69 9.90 11.92 17.10
N VAL A 70 8.58 11.88 16.93
CA VAL A 70 7.77 10.66 16.85
C VAL A 70 7.12 10.57 15.47
N HIS A 71 7.27 9.43 14.80
CA HIS A 71 6.54 9.12 13.58
C HIS A 71 5.61 7.94 13.83
N VAL A 72 4.33 8.10 13.52
CA VAL A 72 3.29 7.10 13.78
C VAL A 72 2.83 6.49 12.47
N PHE A 73 2.90 5.15 12.36
CA PHE A 73 2.35 4.40 11.24
C PHE A 73 0.86 4.15 11.51
N TYR A 74 0.06 5.21 11.36
CA TYR A 74 -1.37 5.22 11.67
C TYR A 74 -2.18 4.18 10.86
N HIS A 75 -3.40 3.88 11.30
CA HIS A 75 -4.25 2.92 10.57
C HIS A 75 -4.50 3.36 9.14
N CYS A 76 -4.51 2.40 8.21
CA CYS A 76 -4.63 2.67 6.78
C CYS A 76 -3.49 3.54 6.20
N PHE A 77 -2.33 3.57 6.86
CA PHE A 77 -1.14 4.24 6.34
C PHE A 77 -0.67 3.69 4.98
N CYS A 78 -0.86 2.39 4.73
CA CYS A 78 -0.40 1.68 3.53
C CYS A 78 -1.28 1.94 2.29
N GLN A 79 -1.26 3.15 1.76
CA GLN A 79 -2.17 3.58 0.69
C GLN A 79 -1.55 3.63 -0.71
N ARG A 80 -0.21 3.67 -0.80
CA ARG A 80 0.55 3.56 -2.05
C ARG A 80 1.40 2.30 -2.07
N ARG A 81 1.87 1.89 -3.26
CA ARG A 81 2.98 0.92 -3.31
C ARG A 81 4.20 1.56 -2.66
N SER A 82 4.79 0.83 -1.74
CA SER A 82 5.95 1.28 -0.96
C SER A 82 7.23 0.64 -1.50
N ASP A 83 8.36 1.30 -1.22
CA ASP A 83 9.70 0.71 -1.35
C ASP A 83 9.94 -0.41 -0.32
N VAL A 84 9.13 -0.49 0.74
CA VAL A 84 9.18 -1.52 1.77
C VAL A 84 7.86 -2.31 1.78
N GLU A 85 7.95 -3.62 1.51
CA GLU A 85 6.81 -4.51 1.30
C GLU A 85 5.76 -4.47 2.45
N LYS A 86 6.22 -4.46 3.71
CA LYS A 86 5.36 -4.36 4.90
C LYS A 86 4.42 -3.15 4.87
N TYR A 87 4.84 -2.04 4.26
CA TYR A 87 4.06 -0.80 4.20
C TYR A 87 3.43 -0.56 2.82
N SER A 88 3.45 -1.56 1.94
CA SER A 88 2.95 -1.43 0.58
C SER A 88 1.45 -1.68 0.51
N ALA A 89 0.76 -0.89 -0.31
CA ALA A 89 -0.60 -1.18 -0.73
C ALA A 89 -0.62 -2.26 -1.82
N TYR A 90 -1.52 -3.22 -1.69
CA TYR A 90 -1.76 -4.26 -2.69
C TYR A 90 -3.04 -3.99 -3.45
N LYS A 91 -3.08 -4.44 -4.71
CA LYS A 91 -4.33 -4.47 -5.45
C LYS A 91 -5.15 -5.65 -4.91
N TYR A 92 -6.42 -5.38 -4.67
CA TYR A 92 -7.38 -6.39 -4.30
C TYR A 92 -8.55 -6.29 -5.28
N PHE A 93 -8.80 -7.39 -5.99
CA PHE A 93 -9.93 -7.60 -6.87
C PHE A 93 -11.08 -8.16 -6.04
N GLN A 94 -12.23 -7.51 -6.15
CA GLN A 94 -13.47 -7.98 -5.55
C GLN A 94 -14.00 -9.21 -6.31
N GLU A 95 -14.92 -9.94 -5.70
CA GLU A 95 -15.52 -11.13 -6.33
C GLU A 95 -16.13 -10.81 -7.70
N GLU A 96 -16.81 -9.66 -7.82
CA GLU A 96 -17.35 -9.17 -9.09
C GLU A 96 -16.24 -8.90 -10.12
N ASP A 97 -15.11 -8.31 -9.71
CA ASP A 97 -13.97 -8.08 -10.60
C ASP A 97 -13.41 -9.41 -11.13
N ILE A 98 -13.27 -10.40 -10.25
CA ILE A 98 -12.80 -11.74 -10.61
C ILE A 98 -13.76 -12.40 -11.61
N GLU A 99 -15.07 -12.31 -11.37
CA GLU A 99 -16.08 -12.89 -12.25
C GLU A 99 -16.12 -12.20 -13.62
N ASN A 100 -15.99 -10.88 -13.65
CA ASN A 100 -15.86 -10.11 -14.89
C ASN A 100 -14.62 -10.53 -15.68
N ILE A 101 -13.48 -10.71 -15.02
CA ILE A 101 -12.26 -11.21 -15.68
C ILE A 101 -12.48 -12.61 -16.27
N LYS A 102 -13.12 -13.53 -15.54
CA LYS A 102 -13.43 -14.87 -16.05
C LYS A 102 -14.34 -14.82 -17.29
N ASN A 103 -15.39 -14.01 -17.24
CA ASN A 103 -16.32 -13.86 -18.36
C ASN A 103 -15.61 -13.37 -19.62
N LEU A 104 -14.73 -12.37 -19.48
CA LEU A 104 -13.92 -11.88 -20.59
C LEU A 104 -12.94 -12.94 -21.09
N LEU A 105 -12.24 -13.66 -20.21
CA LEU A 105 -11.34 -14.74 -20.62
C LEU A 105 -12.07 -15.83 -21.41
N ASN A 106 -13.27 -16.23 -20.98
CA ASN A 106 -14.11 -17.20 -21.67
C ASN A 106 -14.61 -16.68 -23.03
N GLN A 107 -15.03 -15.42 -23.11
CA GLN A 107 -15.46 -14.78 -24.36
C GLN A 107 -14.37 -14.80 -25.43
N PHE A 108 -13.11 -14.64 -25.03
CA PHE A 108 -11.96 -14.69 -25.94
C PHE A 108 -11.34 -16.08 -26.09
N HIS A 109 -11.97 -17.13 -25.52
CA HIS A 109 -11.44 -18.49 -25.50
C HIS A 109 -9.99 -18.56 -24.99
N PHE A 110 -9.63 -17.67 -24.07
CA PHE A 110 -8.31 -17.62 -23.46
C PHE A 110 -8.22 -18.71 -22.39
N SER A 111 -7.23 -19.58 -22.45
CA SER A 111 -7.07 -20.65 -21.45
C SER A 111 -6.49 -20.09 -20.15
N TYR A 112 -7.12 -20.41 -19.02
CA TYR A 112 -6.67 -20.02 -17.68
C TYR A 112 -6.95 -21.13 -16.67
N GLY A 113 -6.15 -21.17 -15.58
CA GLY A 113 -6.37 -22.06 -14.43
C GLY A 113 -7.37 -21.45 -13.44
N GLU A 114 -7.22 -21.73 -12.15
CA GLU A 114 -8.00 -20.99 -11.14
C GLU A 114 -7.59 -19.52 -11.10
N ILE A 115 -8.57 -18.63 -10.89
CA ILE A 115 -8.34 -17.19 -10.72
C ILE A 115 -8.51 -16.83 -9.25
N ASN A 116 -7.55 -16.09 -8.72
CA ASN A 116 -7.58 -15.51 -7.39
C ASN A 116 -6.89 -14.13 -7.38
N ASN A 117 -6.84 -13.49 -6.22
CA ASN A 117 -6.27 -12.16 -6.07
C ASN A 117 -4.77 -12.07 -6.44
N ASP A 118 -4.03 -13.17 -6.29
CA ASP A 118 -2.59 -13.20 -6.56
C ASP A 118 -2.31 -13.19 -8.06
N ASN A 119 -3.17 -13.81 -8.87
CA ASN A 119 -2.95 -13.97 -10.31
C ASN A 119 -3.90 -13.14 -11.21
N ALA A 120 -4.97 -12.56 -10.67
CA ALA A 120 -5.98 -11.84 -11.44
C ALA A 120 -5.39 -10.71 -12.29
N LEU A 121 -4.50 -9.90 -11.72
CA LEU A 121 -3.83 -8.82 -12.46
C LEU A 121 -3.02 -9.35 -13.65
N PHE A 122 -2.30 -10.46 -13.44
CA PHE A 122 -1.49 -11.07 -14.48
C PHE A 122 -2.36 -11.62 -15.61
N LEU A 123 -3.45 -12.30 -15.28
CA LEU A 123 -4.39 -12.84 -16.26
C LEU A 123 -5.11 -11.73 -17.03
N ALA A 124 -5.57 -10.68 -16.36
CA ALA A 124 -6.16 -9.52 -17.01
C ALA A 124 -5.18 -8.85 -18.00
N ASN A 125 -3.93 -8.64 -17.60
CA ASN A 125 -2.90 -8.11 -18.50
C ASN A 125 -2.59 -9.05 -19.68
N SER A 126 -2.63 -10.36 -19.45
CA SER A 126 -2.42 -11.37 -20.50
C SER A 126 -3.56 -11.37 -21.52
N LEU A 127 -4.81 -11.22 -21.05
CA LEU A 127 -5.97 -11.05 -21.92
C LEU A 127 -5.87 -9.77 -22.76
N VAL A 128 -5.48 -8.63 -22.16
CA VAL A 128 -5.26 -7.39 -22.92
C VAL A 128 -4.26 -7.60 -24.06
N LYS A 129 -3.12 -8.24 -23.77
CA LYS A 129 -2.12 -8.56 -24.80
C LYS A 129 -2.68 -9.51 -25.88
N HIS A 130 -3.50 -10.47 -25.49
CA HIS A 130 -4.15 -11.38 -26.44
C HIS A 130 -5.10 -10.64 -27.38
N VAL A 131 -5.94 -9.74 -26.84
CA VAL A 131 -6.85 -8.89 -27.61
C VAL A 131 -6.09 -8.00 -28.60
N GLU A 132 -4.98 -7.38 -28.16
CA GLU A 132 -4.13 -6.59 -29.06
C GLU A 132 -3.53 -7.43 -30.20
N ASN A 133 -3.10 -8.66 -29.91
CA ASN A 133 -2.62 -9.58 -30.95
C ASN A 133 -3.73 -9.95 -31.96
N LEU A 134 -4.97 -10.13 -31.50
CA LEU A 134 -6.11 -10.39 -32.39
C LEU A 134 -6.39 -9.19 -33.32
N LYS A 135 -6.29 -7.96 -32.80
CA LYS A 135 -6.41 -6.73 -33.61
C LYS A 135 -5.32 -6.67 -34.67
N MET A 136 -4.06 -6.91 -34.30
CA MET A 136 -2.94 -6.94 -35.25
C MET A 136 -3.11 -7.99 -36.36
N GLN A 137 -3.77 -9.11 -36.05
CA GLN A 137 -4.08 -10.15 -37.02
C GLN A 137 -5.33 -9.85 -37.87
N ASN A 138 -5.94 -8.66 -37.71
CA ASN A 138 -7.23 -8.28 -38.30
C ASN A 138 -8.38 -9.26 -37.96
N LYS A 139 -8.27 -9.97 -36.83
CA LYS A 139 -9.32 -10.87 -36.31
C LYS A 139 -10.29 -10.17 -35.37
N LEU A 140 -9.99 -8.92 -35.02
CA LEU A 140 -10.80 -8.07 -34.16
C LEU A 140 -10.72 -6.64 -34.68
N ASP A 141 -11.81 -5.87 -34.52
CA ASP A 141 -11.82 -4.45 -34.87
C ASP A 141 -10.76 -3.70 -34.05
N HIS A 142 -9.99 -2.85 -34.73
CA HIS A 142 -8.94 -2.03 -34.09
C HIS A 142 -9.54 -1.08 -33.03
N ASN A 143 -10.80 -0.69 -33.20
CA ASN A 143 -11.55 0.17 -32.27
C ASN A 143 -12.19 -0.59 -31.11
N PHE A 144 -12.12 -1.93 -31.09
CA PHE A 144 -12.67 -2.73 -30.00
C PHE A 144 -11.99 -2.38 -28.66
N LYS A 145 -12.80 -2.26 -27.59
CA LYS A 145 -12.34 -2.05 -26.22
C LYS A 145 -12.98 -3.09 -25.31
N LEU A 146 -12.17 -3.64 -24.42
CA LEU A 146 -12.60 -4.46 -23.28
C LEU A 146 -13.38 -3.58 -22.28
#